data_AF-E6QPY5-F1
#
_entry.id   AF-E6QPY5-F1
#
_cell.length_a   1.000
_cell.length_b   1.000
_cell.length_c   1.000
_cell.angle_alpha   90.00
_cell.angle_beta   90.00
_cell.angle_gamma   90.00
#
_symmetry.space_group_name_H-M   'P 1'
#
loop_
_entity.id
_entity.type
_entity.pdbx_description
1 polymer ?
#
loop_
_entity_poly.entity_id
_entity_poly.type
_entity_poly.pdbx_seq_one_letter_code
_entity_poly.pdbx_strand_id
1 'polypeptide(L)'
;MARWDIFCTVIDNYGDAAVSWRLARQLTAEHGKSVRLWLDNLQPLSALCPEVNVMLPQQTVLGIDIRHWNASGVRSCLLPSPADVITTNGV
;
A
#
# COMPACT_ATOMS: atom_id res chain seq x y z
N MET A 1 8.58 6.16 15.86
CA MET A 1 9.22 5.15 15.00
C MET A 1 8.94 5.52 13.56
N ALA A 2 9.98 5.55 12.71
CA ALA A 2 9.83 5.89 11.29
C ALA A 2 8.95 4.86 10.59
N ARG A 3 7.96 5.34 9.85
CA ARG A 3 6.94 4.55 9.15
C ARG A 3 7.10 4.78 7.67
N TRP A 4 6.84 3.76 6.86
CA TRP A 4 6.97 3.84 5.41
C TRP A 4 5.58 3.84 4.81
N ASP A 5 5.24 4.90 4.08
CA ASP A 5 3.97 5.00 3.38
C ASP A 5 4.27 4.86 1.87
N ILE A 6 3.77 3.78 1.27
CA ILE A 6 3.89 3.48 -0.15
C ILE A 6 2.57 3.81 -0.81
N PHE A 7 2.58 4.69 -1.80
CA PHE A 7 1.41 5.03 -2.60
C PHE A 7 1.56 4.46 -4.00
N CYS A 8 0.60 3.65 -4.40
CA CYS A 8 0.57 3.01 -5.71
C CYS A 8 -0.79 3.27 -6.36
N THR A 9 -0.76 3.84 -7.56
CA THR A 9 -1.94 3.96 -8.43
C THR A 9 -1.86 2.80 -9.42
N VAL A 10 -2.86 1.92 -9.40
CA VAL A 10 -2.91 0.76 -10.27
C VAL A 10 -3.40 1.22 -11.64
N ILE A 11 -2.45 1.42 -12.57
CA ILE A 11 -2.77 1.73 -13.97
C ILE A 11 -2.76 0.43 -14.80
N ASP A 12 -1.79 -0.45 -14.55
CA ASP A 12 -1.78 -1.81 -15.10
C ASP A 12 -2.38 -2.83 -14.11
N ASN A 13 -3.22 -3.73 -14.60
CA ASN A 13 -4.07 -4.61 -13.79
C ASN A 13 -3.31 -5.49 -12.78
N TYR A 14 -1.98 -5.65 -12.91
CA TYR A 14 -1.17 -6.46 -11.98
C TYR A 14 0.24 -5.92 -11.71
N GLY A 15 0.87 -5.22 -12.65
CA GLY A 15 2.29 -4.84 -12.57
C GLY A 15 2.61 -3.94 -11.37
N ASP A 16 1.92 -2.81 -11.26
CA ASP A 16 2.20 -1.80 -10.23
C ASP A 16 1.86 -2.31 -8.82
N ALA A 17 0.74 -3.04 -8.71
CA ALA A 17 0.33 -3.69 -7.47
C ALA A 17 1.34 -4.75 -7.02
N ALA A 18 1.93 -5.52 -7.95
CA ALA A 18 2.92 -6.53 -7.64
C ALA A 18 4.25 -5.93 -7.15
N VAL A 19 4.72 -4.87 -7.80
CA VAL A 19 5.97 -4.19 -7.42
C VAL A 19 5.82 -3.55 -6.03
N SER A 20 4.76 -2.78 -5.82
CA SER A 20 4.49 -2.11 -4.55
C SER A 20 4.27 -3.09 -3.39
N TRP A 21 3.57 -4.21 -3.64
CA TRP A 21 3.40 -5.29 -2.66
C TRP A 21 4.73 -5.97 -2.31
N ARG A 22 5.54 -6.31 -3.31
CA ARG A 22 6.84 -6.96 -3.09
C ARG A 22 7.76 -6.05 -2.27
N LEU A 23 7.82 -4.76 -2.61
CA LEU A 23 8.59 -3.77 -1.87
C LEU A 23 8.12 -3.67 -0.41
N ALA A 24 6.81 -3.56 -0.17
CA ALA A 24 6.25 -3.50 1.17
C ALA A 24 6.64 -4.73 2.01
N ARG A 25 6.53 -5.91 1.41
CA ARG A 25 6.88 -7.16 2.07
C ARG A 25 8.37 -7.26 2.41
N GLN A 26 9.27 -6.82 1.54
CA GLN A 26 10.70 -6.81 1.84
C GLN A 26 11.06 -5.82 2.95
N LEU A 27 10.43 -4.63 2.96
CA LEU A 27 10.64 -3.65 4.03
C LEU A 27 10.14 -4.16 5.39
N THR A 28 8.99 -4.84 5.42
CA THR A 28 8.47 -5.41 6.66
C THR A 28 9.23 -6.67 7.10
N ALA A 29 9.47 -7.62 6.20
CA ALA A 29 10.08 -8.90 6.54
C ALA A 29 11.60 -8.83 6.73
N GLU A 30 12.32 -8.12 5.85
CA GLU A 30 13.79 -8.08 5.88
C GLU A 30 14.33 -6.94 6.78
N HIS A 31 13.60 -5.82 6.86
CA HIS A 31 14.06 -4.62 7.58
C HIS A 31 13.23 -4.30 8.84
N GLY A 32 12.21 -5.10 9.16
CA GLY A 32 11.34 -4.90 10.33
C GLY A 32 10.61 -3.56 10.33
N LYS A 33 10.43 -2.93 9.18
CA LYS A 33 9.81 -1.60 9.07
C LYS A 33 8.29 -1.70 9.09
N SER A 34 7.66 -0.74 9.75
CA SER A 34 6.21 -0.56 9.67
C SER A 34 5.85 0.08 8.33
N VAL A 35 5.21 -0.70 7.46
CA VAL A 35 4.82 -0.27 6.12
C VAL A 35 3.31 -0.11 6.03
N ARG A 36 2.88 0.92 5.32
CA ARG A 36 1.50 1.10 4.85
C ARG A 36 1.50 1.19 3.35
N LEU A 37 0.63 0.40 2.74
CA LEU A 37 0.45 0.36 1.29
C LEU A 37 -0.92 0.96 0.95
N TRP A 38 -0.92 2.07 0.23
CA TRP A 38 -2.10 2.73 -0.27
C TRP A 38 -2.31 2.37 -1.75
N LEU A 39 -3.51 1.88 -2.06
CA LEU A 39 -3.91 1.46 -3.41
C LEU A 39 -5.27 2.07 -3.75
N ASP A 40 -5.47 2.49 -5.01
CA ASP A 40 -6.77 2.87 -5.59
C ASP A 40 -7.63 1.66 -5.97
N ASN A 41 -6.99 0.53 -6.25
CA ASN A 41 -7.68 -0.72 -6.57
C ASN A 41 -7.01 -1.90 -5.85
N LEU A 42 -7.79 -2.59 -5.01
CA LEU A 42 -7.32 -3.78 -4.29
C LEU A 42 -7.49 -5.08 -5.09
N GLN A 43 -8.25 -5.07 -6.20
CA GLN A 43 -8.44 -6.29 -7.01
C GLN A 43 -7.14 -6.96 -7.46
N PRO A 44 -6.17 -6.26 -8.07
CA PRO A 44 -4.88 -6.83 -8.46
C PRO A 44 -4.18 -7.54 -7.31
N LEU A 45 -4.29 -6.96 -6.11
CA LEU A 45 -3.59 -7.44 -4.93
C LEU A 45 -4.19 -8.76 -4.43
N SER A 46 -5.50 -8.97 -4.56
CA SER A 46 -6.13 -10.25 -4.20
C SER A 46 -5.63 -11.45 -5.03
N ALA A 47 -5.18 -11.21 -6.26
CA ALA A 47 -4.56 -12.26 -7.08
C ALA A 47 -3.14 -12.62 -6.61
N LEU A 48 -2.41 -11.66 -6.07
CA LEU A 48 -1.05 -11.83 -5.53
C LEU A 48 -1.06 -12.40 -4.11
N CYS A 49 -2.08 -12.06 -3.33
CA CYS A 49 -2.23 -12.46 -1.94
C CYS A 49 -3.73 -12.67 -1.65
N PRO A 50 -4.22 -13.93 -1.65
CA PRO A 50 -5.63 -14.25 -1.41
C PRO A 50 -6.13 -13.84 -0.02
N GLU A 51 -5.23 -13.58 0.93
CA GLU A 51 -5.56 -13.08 2.27
C GLU A 51 -6.06 -11.63 2.25
N VAL A 52 -5.81 -10.90 1.15
CA VAL A 52 -6.27 -9.54 0.95
C VAL A 52 -7.76 -9.55 0.62
N ASN A 53 -8.55 -8.99 1.52
CA ASN A 53 -9.97 -8.77 1.30
C ASN A 53 -10.19 -7.43 0.59
N VAL A 54 -10.61 -7.49 -0.67
CA VAL A 54 -10.85 -6.29 -1.50
C VAL A 54 -12.04 -5.45 -1.04
N MET A 55 -12.92 -6.00 -0.19
CA MET A 55 -14.08 -5.31 0.37
C MET A 55 -13.73 -4.48 1.60
N LEU A 56 -12.55 -4.68 2.19
CA LEU A 56 -12.12 -3.94 3.36
C LEU A 56 -11.33 -2.69 2.94
N PRO A 57 -11.76 -1.48 3.32
CA PRO A 57 -11.04 -0.25 3.01
C PRO A 57 -9.70 -0.15 3.76
N GLN A 58 -9.52 -0.91 4.84
CA GLN A 58 -8.28 -1.04 5.57
C GLN A 58 -8.15 -2.46 6.14
N GLN A 59 -6.96 -3.04 6.02
CA GLN A 59 -6.64 -4.34 6.60
C GLN A 59 -5.14 -4.49 6.85
N THR A 60 -4.74 -5.48 7.65
CA THR A 60 -3.34 -5.81 7.86
C THR A 60 -3.07 -7.23 7.41
N VAL A 61 -2.14 -7.39 6.47
CA VAL A 61 -1.76 -8.68 5.90
C VAL A 61 -0.24 -8.79 5.94
N LEU A 62 0.30 -9.89 6.48
CA LEU A 62 1.75 -10.09 6.69
C LEU A 62 2.46 -8.93 7.42
N GLY A 63 1.76 -8.25 8.34
CA GLY A 63 2.28 -7.10 9.07
C GLY A 63 2.30 -5.78 8.28
N ILE A 64 1.74 -5.76 7.07
CA ILE A 64 1.62 -4.56 6.20
C ILE A 64 0.21 -3.99 6.34
N ASP A 65 0.10 -2.69 6.62
CA ASP A 65 -1.18 -1.97 6.68
C ASP A 65 -1.64 -1.59 5.27
N ILE A 66 -2.56 -2.35 4.68
CA ILE A 66 -3.12 -2.11 3.35
C ILE A 66 -4.33 -1.19 3.48
N ARG A 67 -4.35 -0.11 2.70
CA ARG A 67 -5.46 0.85 2.68
C ARG A 67 -5.92 1.16 1.26
N HIS A 68 -7.23 1.15 1.10
CA HIS A 68 -7.87 1.64 -0.11
C HIS A 68 -8.03 3.16 -0.02
N TRP A 69 -7.41 3.90 -0.93
CA TRP A 69 -7.64 5.35 -1.04
C TRP A 69 -8.73 5.61 -2.08
N ASN A 70 -9.76 6.36 -1.70
CA ASN A 70 -10.76 6.85 -2.64
C ASN A 70 -10.32 8.26 -3.09
N ALA A 71 -10.11 8.45 -4.39
CA ALA A 71 -9.74 9.73 -4.99
C ALA A 71 -10.72 10.88 -4.65
N SER A 72 -11.93 10.57 -4.18
CA SER A 72 -12.94 11.54 -3.73
C SER A 72 -12.61 12.22 -2.38
N GLY A 73 -11.54 11.79 -1.69
CA GLY A 73 -11.25 12.19 -0.31
C GLY A 73 -9.82 12.69 -0.06
N VAL A 74 -9.16 13.34 -1.01
CA VAL A 74 -7.84 13.96 -0.73
C VAL A 74 -8.02 15.28 0.01
N ARG A 75 -8.52 15.26 1.25
CA ARG A 75 -8.33 16.33 2.26
C ARG A 75 -8.58 15.79 3.66
N SER A 76 -7.62 15.05 4.22
CA SER A 76 -7.27 15.10 5.64
C SER A 76 -6.54 13.81 6.03
N CYS A 77 -5.23 13.79 5.78
CA CYS A 77 -4.33 13.20 6.76
C CYS A 77 -3.37 14.31 7.13
N LEU A 78 -3.68 14.96 8.26
CA LEU A 78 -2.77 15.77 9.06
C LEU A 78 -1.36 15.21 8.92
N LEU A 79 -0.41 16.06 8.50
CA LEU A 79 1.03 15.77 8.32
C LEU A 79 1.44 14.53 9.13
N PRO A 80 1.55 13.34 8.50
CA PRO A 80 2.00 12.17 9.22
C PRO A 80 3.37 12.52 9.82
N SER A 81 3.63 12.08 11.05
CA SER A 81 4.99 12.06 11.62
C SER A 81 5.96 11.61 10.52
N PRO A 82 7.15 12.24 10.35
CA PRO A 82 7.98 12.06 9.18
C PRO A 82 8.07 10.58 8.80
N ALA A 83 7.40 10.27 7.69
CA ALA A 83 7.37 8.95 7.09
C ALA A 83 8.19 9.05 5.80
N ASP A 84 9.03 8.06 5.55
CA ASP A 84 9.72 7.95 4.28
C ASP A 84 8.66 7.54 3.25
N VAL A 85 8.30 8.46 2.35
CA VAL A 85 7.24 8.26 1.35
C VAL A 85 7.86 7.73 0.06
N ILE A 86 7.36 6.60 -0.43
CA ILE A 86 7.69 6.07 -1.75
C ILE A 86 6.42 6.14 -2.61
N THR A 87 6.45 6.96 -3.65
CA THR A 87 5.40 6.96 -4.68
C THR A 87 5.86 6.11 -5.85
N THR A 88 5.18 4.99 -6.11
CA THR A 88 5.36 4.27 -7.37
C THR A 88 4.34 4.85 -8.35
N ASN A 89 4.71 5.94 -9.02
CA ASN A 89 3.89 6.47 -10.11
C ASN A 89 3.87 5.45 -11.25
N GLY A 90 2.68 5.07 -11.71
CA GLY A 90 2.49 4.77 -13.13
C GLY A 90 2.59 6.10 -13.87
N VAL A 91 3.53 6.18 -14.81
CA VAL A 91 3.71 7.31 -15.74
C VAL A 91 2.46 7.61 -16.55
#